data_AF-A0AAU5VRG5-F1
#
_entry.id   AF-A0AAU5VRG5-F1
#
_cell.length_a   1.000
_cell.length_b   1.000
_cell.length_c   1.000
_cell.angle_alpha   90.00
_cell.angle_beta   90.00
_cell.angle_gamma   90.00
#
_symmetry.space_group_name_H-M   'P 1'
#
loop_
_entity.id
_entity.type
_entity.pdbx_description
1 polymer ?
#
loop_
_entity_poly.entity_id
_entity_poly.type
_entity_poly.pdbx_seq_one_letter_code
_entity_poly.pdbx_strand_id
1 'polypeptide(L)'
;MSISRSQRALTTTAQLRERLPDVSAASMYRHVATLTKAGILEVVQERPVRGTVERSYRVRQDVALVDEDARAGMTKDDHRQAFTVFTGGMMADLDRYLSRDDADPPNDGVLCRQGAVWVTPGEFTELVAELEALVARYAGRAPGDDRIRHIVSLALVPDRAAGEEGRASEA
;
A
#
# COMPACT_ATOMS: atom_id res chain seq x y z
N MET A 1 -12.10 -6.93 -19.84
CA MET A 1 -13.22 -6.40 -19.02
C MET A 1 -12.74 -5.10 -18.39
N SER A 2 -13.47 -4.00 -18.62
CA SER A 2 -12.98 -2.63 -18.45
C SER A 2 -12.79 -2.28 -16.97
N ILE A 3 -11.54 -2.25 -16.49
CA ILE A 3 -11.20 -1.73 -15.17
C ILE A 3 -11.52 -0.24 -15.19
N SER A 4 -12.58 0.11 -14.48
CA SER A 4 -13.09 1.47 -14.31
C SER A 4 -11.96 2.43 -13.93
N ARG A 5 -11.94 3.59 -14.59
CA ARG A 5 -11.12 4.76 -14.26
C ARG A 5 -11.45 5.25 -12.85
N SER A 6 -10.97 4.57 -11.82
CA SER A 6 -10.82 5.18 -10.51
C SER A 6 -9.85 6.35 -10.71
N GLN A 7 -10.32 7.56 -10.43
CA GLN A 7 -9.47 8.75 -10.35
C GLN A 7 -8.39 8.47 -9.29
N ARG A 8 -7.27 7.88 -9.69
CA ARG A 8 -6.11 7.69 -8.82
C ARG A 8 -5.59 9.08 -8.49
N ALA A 9 -5.63 9.44 -7.22
CA ALA A 9 -5.33 10.79 -6.74
C ALA A 9 -4.02 11.32 -7.32
N LEU A 10 -4.14 12.29 -8.22
CA LEU A 10 -3.03 13.10 -8.70
C LEU A 10 -2.43 13.78 -7.49
N THR A 11 -1.15 13.54 -7.22
CA THR A 11 -0.48 14.17 -6.08
C THR A 11 0.67 15.02 -6.59
N THR A 12 0.65 16.31 -6.28
CA THR A 12 1.79 17.20 -6.56
C THR A 12 2.85 17.04 -5.48
N THR A 13 4.09 17.45 -5.77
CA THR A 13 5.15 17.48 -4.74
C THR A 13 4.76 18.39 -3.57
N ALA A 14 3.97 19.44 -3.78
CA ALA A 14 3.47 20.28 -2.70
C ALA A 14 2.51 19.53 -1.77
N GLN A 15 1.54 18.80 -2.32
CA GLN A 15 0.62 17.96 -1.55
C GLN A 15 1.33 16.81 -0.82
N LEU A 16 2.41 16.25 -1.39
CA LEU A 16 3.25 15.28 -0.70
C LEU A 16 3.94 15.90 0.52
N ARG A 17 4.41 17.15 0.42
CA ARG A 17 5.03 17.86 1.54
C ARG A 17 4.06 18.22 2.65
N GLU A 18 2.82 18.52 2.31
CA GLU A 18 1.76 18.73 3.32
C GLU A 18 1.46 17.44 4.10
N ARG A 19 1.52 16.28 3.42
CA ARG A 19 1.27 14.97 4.04
C ARG A 19 2.47 14.40 4.79
N LEU A 20 3.68 14.85 4.46
CA LEU A 20 4.94 14.40 5.02
C LEU A 20 5.76 15.61 5.50
N PRO A 21 5.26 16.36 6.50
CA PRO A 21 5.88 17.60 6.95
C PRO A 21 7.26 17.39 7.59
N ASP A 22 7.55 16.18 8.05
CA ASP A 22 8.81 15.71 8.63
C ASP A 22 9.90 15.47 7.57
N VAL A 23 9.53 15.35 6.28
CA VAL A 23 10.49 15.10 5.20
C VAL A 23 10.94 16.40 4.57
N SER A 24 12.25 16.66 4.59
CA SER A 24 12.82 17.86 3.96
C SER A 24 12.52 17.92 2.46
N ALA A 25 12.35 19.15 1.93
CA ALA A 25 12.04 19.35 0.52
C ALA A 25 13.07 18.69 -0.42
N ALA A 26 14.36 18.80 -0.11
CA ALA A 26 15.43 18.18 -0.90
C ALA A 26 15.31 16.65 -0.93
N SER A 27 15.01 16.03 0.22
CA SER A 27 14.75 14.59 0.29
C SER A 27 13.49 14.20 -0.48
N MET A 28 12.41 14.97 -0.38
CA MET A 28 11.18 14.74 -1.15
C MET A 28 11.46 14.69 -2.66
N TYR A 29 12.13 15.71 -3.19
CA TYR A 29 12.48 15.78 -4.61
C TYR A 29 13.38 14.62 -5.03
N ARG A 30 14.36 14.22 -4.21
CA ARG A 30 15.23 13.08 -4.49
C ARG A 30 14.44 11.77 -4.58
N HIS A 31 13.55 11.49 -3.63
CA HIS A 31 12.74 10.27 -3.65
C HIS A 31 11.78 10.24 -4.84
N VAL A 32 11.09 11.35 -5.14
CA VAL A 32 10.20 11.45 -6.30
C VAL A 32 10.96 11.21 -7.60
N ALA A 33 12.17 11.80 -7.74
CA ALA A 33 13.02 11.57 -8.91
C ALA A 33 13.46 10.10 -9.04
N THR A 34 13.88 9.47 -7.94
CA THR A 34 14.24 8.04 -7.93
C THR A 34 13.07 7.16 -8.35
N LEU A 35 11.89 7.36 -7.76
CA LEU A 35 10.69 6.58 -8.06
C LEU A 35 10.20 6.81 -9.50
N THR A 36 10.34 8.03 -10.02
CA THR A 36 10.01 8.34 -11.42
C THR A 36 10.99 7.65 -12.37
N LYS A 37 12.30 7.70 -12.07
CA LYS A 37 13.34 7.01 -12.86
C LYS A 37 13.14 5.49 -12.85
N ALA A 38 12.68 4.93 -11.74
CA ALA A 38 12.33 3.52 -11.62
C ALA A 38 11.00 3.15 -12.30
N GLY A 39 10.25 4.11 -12.85
CA GLY A 39 8.95 3.87 -13.48
C GLY A 39 7.79 3.58 -12.51
N ILE A 40 8.03 3.69 -11.20
CA ILE A 40 7.03 3.49 -10.15
C ILE A 40 6.07 4.69 -10.11
N LEU A 41 6.59 5.89 -10.30
CA LEU A 41 5.80 7.10 -10.50
C LEU A 41 5.80 7.51 -11.96
N GLU A 42 4.65 7.94 -12.46
CA GLU A 42 4.50 8.57 -13.76
C GLU A 42 4.01 10.01 -13.61
N VAL A 43 4.57 10.91 -14.43
CA VAL A 43 4.09 12.30 -14.55
C VAL A 43 2.87 12.29 -15.45
N VAL A 44 1.74 12.75 -14.92
CA VAL A 44 0.45 12.74 -15.62
C VAL A 44 -0.05 14.13 -15.98
N GLN A 45 0.51 15.16 -15.36
CA GLN A 45 0.23 16.55 -15.69
C GLN A 45 1.41 17.46 -15.32
N GLU A 46 1.70 18.43 -16.16
CA GLU A 46 2.60 19.54 -15.87
C GLU A 46 1.83 20.86 -15.96
N ARG A 47 2.04 21.76 -14.99
CA ARG A 47 1.41 23.07 -14.96
C ARG A 47 2.42 24.15 -14.59
N PRO A 48 2.50 25.27 -15.33
CA PRO A 48 3.31 26.41 -14.91
C PRO A 48 2.69 27.10 -13.68
N VAL A 49 3.51 27.31 -12.65
CA VAL A 49 3.15 27.99 -11.40
C VAL A 49 4.28 28.95 -11.03
N ARG A 50 3.99 30.26 -11.05
CA ARG A 50 4.92 31.33 -10.62
C ARG A 50 6.35 31.18 -11.20
N GLY A 51 6.47 30.91 -12.50
CA GLY A 51 7.77 30.79 -13.19
C GLY A 51 8.48 29.44 -13.01
N THR A 52 7.87 28.47 -12.33
CA THR A 52 8.35 27.07 -12.22
C THR A 52 7.31 26.10 -12.76
N VAL A 53 7.71 24.87 -13.09
CA VAL A 53 6.78 23.82 -13.54
C VAL A 53 6.44 22.92 -12.35
N GLU A 54 5.16 22.88 -11.99
CA GLU A 54 4.63 21.91 -11.04
C GLU A 54 4.22 20.63 -11.78
N ARG A 55 4.62 19.48 -11.25
CA ARG A 55 4.28 18.15 -11.78
C ARG A 55 3.31 17.44 -10.85
N SER A 56 2.31 16.81 -11.44
CA SER A 56 1.43 15.87 -10.75
C SER A 56 1.86 14.44 -11.08
N TYR A 57 1.93 13.60 -10.04
CA TYR A 57 2.36 12.22 -10.16
C TYR A 57 1.23 11.24 -9.84
N ARG A 58 1.34 10.05 -10.43
CA ARG A 58 0.51 8.88 -10.12
C ARG A 58 1.42 7.66 -9.93
N VAL A 59 1.03 6.75 -9.03
CA VAL A 59 1.67 5.44 -8.91
C VAL A 59 1.21 4.52 -10.06
N ARG A 60 2.19 3.98 -10.78
CA ARG A 60 1.98 2.90 -11.76
C ARG A 60 1.84 1.58 -11.04
N GLN A 61 0.62 1.23 -10.64
CA GLN A 61 0.36 -0.02 -9.91
C GLN A 61 0.81 -1.28 -10.67
N ASP A 62 0.81 -1.26 -11.99
CA ASP A 62 1.33 -2.32 -12.87
C ASP A 62 2.84 -2.56 -12.73
N VAL A 63 3.58 -1.60 -12.18
CA VAL A 63 5.03 -1.68 -11.92
C VAL A 63 5.34 -1.68 -10.41
N ALA A 64 4.49 -1.03 -9.62
CA ALA A 64 4.64 -0.91 -8.18
C ALA A 64 4.15 -2.15 -7.41
N LEU A 65 3.23 -2.92 -8.00
CA LEU A 65 2.90 -4.24 -7.52
C LEU A 65 3.97 -5.19 -8.03
N VAL A 66 4.56 -5.98 -7.14
CA VAL A 66 5.34 -7.15 -7.56
C VAL A 66 4.37 -8.08 -8.27
N ASP A 67 4.45 -8.15 -9.60
CA ASP A 67 3.62 -9.06 -10.37
C ASP A 67 3.92 -10.52 -10.01
N GLU A 68 3.04 -11.42 -10.45
CA GLU A 68 3.12 -12.83 -10.06
C GLU A 68 4.44 -13.49 -10.47
N ASP A 69 4.99 -13.11 -11.63
CA ASP A 69 6.24 -13.62 -12.18
C ASP A 69 7.46 -13.11 -11.39
N ALA A 70 7.49 -11.80 -11.08
CA ALA A 70 8.52 -11.20 -10.24
C ALA A 70 8.49 -11.80 -8.83
N ARG A 71 7.30 -12.09 -8.30
CA ARG A 71 7.13 -12.74 -6.99
C ARG A 71 7.60 -14.19 -7.02
N ALA A 72 7.40 -14.90 -8.11
CA ALA A 72 7.88 -16.28 -8.29
C ALA A 72 9.41 -16.36 -8.34
N GLY A 73 10.08 -15.30 -8.83
CA GLY A 73 11.54 -15.19 -8.86
C GLY A 73 12.20 -14.79 -7.54
N MET A 74 11.43 -14.37 -6.53
CA MET A 74 11.97 -13.92 -5.24
C MET A 74 12.51 -15.08 -4.41
N THR A 75 13.69 -14.87 -3.83
CA THR A 75 14.21 -15.78 -2.80
C THR A 75 13.45 -15.60 -1.48
N LYS A 76 13.65 -16.54 -0.54
CA LYS A 76 13.11 -16.40 0.82
C LYS A 76 13.62 -15.13 1.51
N ASP A 77 14.85 -14.72 1.25
CA ASP A 77 15.44 -13.51 1.84
C ASP A 77 14.84 -12.25 1.20
N ASP A 78 14.58 -12.25 -0.11
CA ASP A 78 13.85 -11.17 -0.77
C ASP A 78 12.44 -11.01 -0.17
N HIS A 79 11.74 -12.12 0.10
CA HIS A 79 10.44 -12.08 0.77
C HIS A 79 10.52 -11.52 2.19
N ARG A 80 11.53 -11.92 2.98
CA ARG A 80 11.76 -11.37 4.32
C ARG A 80 12.02 -9.87 4.27
N GLN A 81 12.86 -9.43 3.32
CA GLN A 81 13.18 -8.02 3.12
C GLN A 81 11.95 -7.22 2.69
N ALA A 82 11.18 -7.72 1.71
CA ALA A 82 9.95 -7.07 1.26
C ALA A 82 8.93 -6.96 2.39
N PHE A 83 8.75 -8.03 3.19
CA PHE A 83 7.85 -8.00 4.34
C PHE A 83 8.31 -7.01 5.42
N THR A 84 9.62 -6.90 5.65
CA THR A 84 10.21 -5.93 6.59
C THR A 84 9.96 -4.49 6.13
N VAL A 85 10.10 -4.20 4.84
CA VAL A 85 9.79 -2.89 4.27
C VAL A 85 8.29 -2.58 4.40
N PHE A 86 7.44 -3.57 4.13
CA PHE A 86 5.99 -3.42 4.26
C PHE A 86 5.54 -3.12 5.70
N THR A 87 6.01 -3.89 6.68
CA THR A 87 5.68 -3.66 8.09
C THR A 87 6.29 -2.36 8.61
N GLY A 88 7.50 -2.01 8.18
CA GLY A 88 8.10 -0.71 8.47
C GLY A 88 7.26 0.47 7.97
N GLY A 89 6.67 0.37 6.76
CA GLY A 89 5.73 1.36 6.25
C GLY A 89 4.45 1.45 7.09
N MET A 90 3.89 0.31 7.47
CA MET A 90 2.70 0.24 8.35
C MET A 90 2.96 0.88 9.72
N MET A 91 4.12 0.61 10.33
CA MET A 91 4.53 1.21 11.60
C MET A 91 4.69 2.73 11.46
N ALA A 92 5.36 3.20 10.39
CA ALA A 92 5.54 4.63 10.15
C ALA A 92 4.20 5.38 9.96
N ASP A 93 3.21 4.75 9.35
CA ASP A 93 1.87 5.34 9.20
C ASP A 93 1.15 5.45 10.55
N LEU A 94 1.25 4.42 11.40
CA LEU A 94 0.72 4.45 12.76
C LEU A 94 1.43 5.51 13.62
N ASP A 95 2.76 5.52 13.62
CA ASP A 95 3.56 6.48 14.39
C ASP A 95 3.25 7.93 13.99
N ARG A 96 3.09 8.19 12.68
CA ARG A 96 2.69 9.51 12.19
C ARG A 96 1.33 9.94 12.70
N TYR A 97 0.37 9.02 12.72
CA TYR A 97 -0.95 9.29 13.28
C TYR A 97 -0.87 9.58 14.78
N LEU A 98 -0.16 8.75 15.55
CA LEU A 98 -0.01 8.89 17.00
C LEU A 98 0.81 10.13 17.42
N SER A 99 1.62 10.68 16.52
CA SER A 99 2.40 11.89 16.77
C SER A 99 1.57 13.18 16.73
N ARG A 100 0.27 13.12 16.40
CA ARG A 100 -0.62 14.29 16.40
C ARG A 100 -1.14 14.57 17.80
N ASP A 101 -1.17 15.84 18.19
CA ASP A 101 -1.69 16.27 19.50
C ASP A 101 -3.17 15.91 19.72
N ASP A 102 -3.94 15.75 18.64
CA ASP A 102 -5.38 15.46 18.65
C ASP A 102 -5.72 13.99 18.40
N ALA A 103 -4.74 13.08 18.34
CA ALA A 103 -4.98 11.68 18.06
C ALA A 103 -5.80 11.00 19.18
N ASP A 104 -6.93 10.39 18.82
CA ASP A 104 -7.78 9.61 19.72
C ASP A 104 -8.02 8.21 19.13
N PRO A 105 -7.07 7.26 19.28
CA PRO A 105 -7.11 5.97 18.58
C PRO A 105 -8.41 5.18 18.74
N PRO A 106 -9.03 5.11 19.94
CA PRO A 106 -10.33 4.48 20.12
C PRO A 106 -11.46 5.10 19.29
N ASN A 107 -11.45 6.43 19.10
CA ASN A 107 -12.53 7.16 18.43
C ASN A 107 -12.25 7.44 16.95
N ASP A 108 -10.97 7.45 16.52
CA ASP A 108 -10.56 7.65 15.13
C ASP A 108 -10.63 6.38 14.28
N GLY A 109 -11.01 5.25 14.89
CA GLY A 109 -11.21 3.98 14.20
C GLY A 109 -9.93 3.19 13.95
N VAL A 110 -8.92 3.33 14.83
CA VAL A 110 -7.74 2.46 14.78
C VAL A 110 -8.15 1.03 15.11
N LEU A 111 -7.83 0.11 14.21
CA LEU A 111 -8.28 -1.27 14.27
C LEU A 111 -7.11 -2.25 14.11
N CYS A 112 -6.94 -3.13 15.09
CA CYS A 112 -6.09 -4.31 14.98
C CYS A 112 -7.00 -5.56 15.03
N ARG A 113 -6.99 -6.34 13.94
CA ARG A 113 -7.74 -7.60 13.85
C ARG A 113 -6.86 -8.67 13.23
N GLN A 114 -6.98 -9.86 13.79
CA GLN A 114 -6.34 -11.07 13.29
C GLN A 114 -7.40 -12.17 13.25
N GLY A 115 -7.35 -13.00 12.21
CA GLY A 115 -8.21 -14.16 12.05
C GLY A 115 -7.51 -15.20 11.19
N ALA A 116 -7.92 -16.45 11.34
CA ALA A 116 -7.47 -17.55 10.51
C ALA A 116 -8.67 -18.10 9.73
N VAL A 117 -8.42 -18.52 8.49
CA VAL A 117 -9.42 -19.15 7.62
C VAL A 117 -8.84 -20.42 7.04
N TRP A 118 -9.66 -21.46 6.91
CA TRP A 118 -9.33 -22.68 6.20
C TRP A 118 -9.90 -22.57 4.79
N VAL A 119 -9.01 -22.43 3.81
CA VAL A 119 -9.37 -22.24 2.40
C VAL A 119 -8.42 -23.05 1.53
N THR A 120 -8.95 -23.59 0.44
CA THR A 120 -8.16 -24.16 -0.65
C THR A 120 -7.38 -23.07 -1.40
N PRO A 121 -6.39 -23.41 -2.25
CA PRO A 121 -5.69 -22.41 -3.06
C PRO A 121 -6.63 -21.59 -3.95
N GLY A 122 -7.66 -22.20 -4.52
CA GLY A 122 -8.65 -21.50 -5.34
C GLY A 122 -9.49 -20.53 -4.53
N GLU A 123 -10.02 -20.98 -3.40
CA GLU A 123 -10.78 -20.13 -2.46
C GLU A 123 -9.92 -18.99 -1.88
N PHE A 124 -8.62 -19.22 -1.69
CA PHE A 124 -7.69 -18.16 -1.27
C PHE A 124 -7.55 -17.07 -2.33
N THR A 125 -7.40 -17.44 -3.60
CA THR A 125 -7.37 -16.47 -4.72
C THR A 125 -8.67 -15.67 -4.80
N GLU A 126 -9.82 -16.33 -4.63
CA GLU A 126 -11.13 -15.68 -4.60
C GLU A 126 -11.24 -14.70 -3.42
N LEU A 127 -10.85 -15.12 -2.21
CA LEU A 127 -10.83 -14.27 -1.01
C LEU A 127 -10.00 -13.00 -1.21
N VAL A 128 -8.79 -13.12 -1.80
CA VAL A 128 -7.93 -11.96 -2.08
C VAL A 128 -8.62 -11.01 -3.06
N ALA A 129 -9.20 -11.53 -4.15
CA ALA A 129 -9.90 -10.72 -5.14
C ALA A 129 -11.11 -9.98 -4.55
N GLU A 130 -11.87 -10.62 -3.65
CA GLU A 130 -13.00 -10.00 -2.96
C GLU A 130 -12.56 -8.88 -2.00
N LEU A 131 -11.47 -9.09 -1.25
CA LEU A 131 -10.91 -8.07 -0.35
C LEU A 131 -10.42 -6.85 -1.14
N GLU A 132 -9.73 -7.06 -2.26
CA GLU A 132 -9.28 -5.98 -3.14
C GLU A 132 -10.45 -5.21 -3.74
N ALA A 133 -11.47 -5.92 -4.25
CA ALA A 133 -12.68 -5.31 -4.79
C ALA A 133 -13.43 -4.49 -3.73
N LEU A 134 -13.49 -5.00 -2.49
CA LEU A 134 -14.08 -4.32 -1.36
C LEU A 134 -13.38 -2.98 -1.10
N VAL A 135 -12.04 -2.98 -0.97
CA VAL A 135 -11.25 -1.76 -0.73
C VAL A 135 -11.41 -0.78 -1.91
N ALA A 136 -11.32 -1.26 -3.15
CA ALA A 136 -11.45 -0.44 -4.35
C ALA A 136 -12.80 0.31 -4.41
N ARG A 137 -13.89 -0.33 -3.97
CA ARG A 137 -15.23 0.28 -3.89
C ARG A 137 -15.28 1.51 -2.98
N TYR A 138 -14.51 1.53 -1.88
CA TYR A 138 -14.45 2.68 -0.98
C TYR A 138 -13.38 3.71 -1.39
N ALA A 139 -12.29 3.26 -2.02
CA ALA A 139 -11.20 4.12 -2.46
C ALA A 139 -11.61 5.19 -3.49
N GLY A 140 -12.72 4.98 -4.22
CA GLY A 140 -13.26 5.95 -5.18
C GLY A 140 -14.02 7.13 -4.57
N ARG A 141 -14.17 7.20 -3.24
CA ARG A 141 -14.92 8.27 -2.56
C ARG A 141 -14.07 9.52 -2.40
N ALA A 142 -14.65 10.69 -2.71
CA ALA A 142 -13.98 11.97 -2.52
C ALA A 142 -13.86 12.33 -1.01
N PRO A 143 -12.80 13.06 -0.61
CA PRO A 143 -12.74 13.71 0.70
C PRO A 143 -13.94 14.65 0.94
N GLY A 144 -14.39 14.78 2.19
CA GLY A 144 -15.55 15.60 2.59
C GLY A 144 -16.59 14.81 3.40
N ASP A 145 -17.62 15.48 3.92
CA ASP A 145 -18.70 14.90 4.75
C ASP A 145 -18.19 14.14 5.99
N ASP A 146 -17.28 14.75 6.76
CA ASP A 146 -16.65 14.16 7.96
C ASP A 146 -15.93 12.82 7.71
N ARG A 147 -15.64 12.49 6.43
CA ARG A 147 -14.90 11.27 6.09
C ARG A 147 -13.44 11.39 6.49
N ILE A 148 -13.06 10.51 7.40
CA ILE A 148 -11.66 10.26 7.76
C ILE A 148 -11.08 9.26 6.75
N ARG A 149 -9.85 9.52 6.29
CA ARG A 149 -9.13 8.60 5.41
C ARG A 149 -8.40 7.56 6.25
N HIS A 150 -8.81 6.29 6.15
CA HIS A 150 -8.09 5.16 6.73
C HIS A 150 -7.13 4.53 5.72
N ILE A 151 -5.95 4.13 6.20
CA ILE A 151 -5.00 3.32 5.43
C ILE A 151 -5.28 1.85 5.76
N VAL A 152 -5.50 1.03 4.73
CA VAL A 152 -5.71 -0.40 4.88
C VAL A 152 -4.45 -1.12 4.41
N SER A 153 -3.75 -1.76 5.35
CA SER A 153 -2.57 -2.56 5.10
C SER A 153 -2.87 -4.01 5.50
N LEU A 154 -2.75 -4.96 4.57
CA LEU A 154 -3.06 -6.36 4.79
C LEU A 154 -1.92 -7.25 4.32
N ALA A 155 -1.55 -8.23 5.14
CA ALA A 155 -0.70 -9.34 4.74
C ALA A 155 -1.35 -10.65 5.17
N LEU A 156 -1.39 -11.61 4.24
CA LEU A 156 -1.92 -12.94 4.47
C LEU A 156 -0.75 -13.92 4.40
N VAL A 157 -0.50 -14.62 5.50
CA VAL A 157 0.61 -15.57 5.63
C VAL A 157 0.04 -16.93 5.98
N PRO A 158 0.41 -18.00 5.26
CA PRO A 158 -0.08 -19.34 5.60
C PRO A 158 0.53 -19.79 6.94
N ASP A 159 -0.34 -20.23 7.84
CA ASP A 159 0.07 -20.89 9.08
C ASP A 159 0.12 -22.41 8.85
N ARG A 160 1.20 -22.87 8.20
CA ARG A 160 1.48 -24.30 8.09
C ARG A 160 2.40 -24.70 9.22
N ALA A 161 1.95 -25.59 10.10
CA ALA A 161 2.82 -26.21 11.08
C ALA A 161 3.99 -26.91 10.37
N ALA A 162 5.21 -26.65 10.83
CA ALA A 162 6.36 -27.44 10.39
C ALA A 162 6.21 -28.87 10.96
N GLY A 163 5.72 -29.82 10.15
CA GLY A 163 5.83 -31.26 10.49
C GLY A 163 4.64 -32.19 10.27
N GLU A 164 3.80 -32.00 9.25
CA GLU A 164 2.82 -33.05 8.85
C GLU A 164 3.29 -33.97 7.71
N GLU A 165 4.52 -33.79 7.21
CA GLU A 165 5.10 -34.70 6.20
C GLU A 165 5.61 -36.03 6.79
N GLY A 166 5.58 -36.21 8.12
CA GLY A 166 6.17 -37.38 8.81
C GLY A 166 5.21 -38.42 9.38
N ARG A 167 3.88 -38.24 9.31
CA ARG A 167 2.91 -39.16 9.97
C ARG A 167 2.04 -40.00 9.04
N ALA A 168 2.19 -39.87 7.72
CA ALA A 168 1.42 -40.64 6.74
C ALA A 168 2.14 -41.89 6.19
N SER A 169 3.29 -42.29 6.76
CA SER A 169 4.06 -43.46 6.30
C SER A 169 4.09 -44.65 7.27
N GLU A 170 3.25 -44.67 8.31
CA GLU A 170 3.05 -45.86 9.16
C GLU A 170 1.57 -46.01 9.52
N ALA A 171 0.79 -46.56 8.58
CA ALA A 171 -0.48 -47.24 8.85
C ALA A 171 -0.72 -48.29 7.77
#